data_AF-A0AAD1KAC6-F1
#
_entry.id   AF-A0AAD1KAC6-F1
#
_cell.length_a   1.000
_cell.length_b   1.000
_cell.length_c   1.000
_cell.angle_alpha   90.00
_cell.angle_beta   90.00
_cell.angle_gamma   90.00
#
_symmetry.space_group_name_H-M   'P 1'
#
loop_
_entity.id
_entity.type
_entity.pdbx_description
1 polymer ?
#
loop_
_entity_poly.entity_id
_entity_poly.type
_entity_poly.pdbx_seq_one_letter_code
_entity_poly.pdbx_strand_id
1 'polypeptide(L)'
;MYDLNDIHQAFKLPKTKLPHQWRHRIRDRLTQTAKLRAGRTAANGHLSHHTWATQEALYAYAMWCDVDFYMAVVEAFTALTNGDIEEAQEIAQTVVSVHEQRATELYLKGHH
;
A
#
# COMPACT_ATOMS: atom_id res chain seq x y z
N MET A 1 -9.79 7.96 1.87
CA MET A 1 -9.37 7.43 0.55
C MET A 1 -7.90 7.79 0.41
N TYR A 2 -7.07 6.87 -0.06
CA TYR A 2 -5.62 7.03 -0.14
C TYR A 2 -5.19 7.34 -1.58
N ASP A 3 -4.10 8.07 -1.80
CA ASP A 3 -3.45 8.15 -3.12
C ASP A 3 -2.23 7.21 -3.16
N LEU A 4 -2.25 6.24 -4.08
CA LEU A 4 -1.13 5.30 -4.22
C LEU A 4 0.13 5.97 -4.77
N ASN A 5 0.03 7.13 -5.44
CA ASN A 5 1.22 7.86 -5.87
C ASN A 5 1.96 8.47 -4.69
N ASP A 6 1.22 9.04 -3.72
CA ASP A 6 1.81 9.58 -2.49
C ASP A 6 2.51 8.48 -1.70
N ILE A 7 1.90 7.29 -1.62
CA ILE A 7 2.48 6.13 -0.94
C ILE A 7 3.71 5.60 -1.68
N HIS A 8 3.66 5.51 -3.02
CA HIS A 8 4.83 5.17 -3.84
C HIS A 8 6.01 6.10 -3.54
N GLN A 9 5.75 7.41 -3.49
CA GLN A 9 6.75 8.43 -3.23
C GLN A 9 7.28 8.36 -1.80
N ALA A 10 6.40 8.25 -0.79
CA ALA A 10 6.77 8.21 0.62
C ALA A 10 7.70 7.03 0.93
N PHE A 11 7.41 5.86 0.37
CA PHE A 11 8.21 4.65 0.55
C PHE A 11 9.38 4.53 -0.45
N LYS A 12 9.57 5.54 -1.32
CA LYS A 12 10.63 5.58 -2.34
C LYS A 12 10.72 4.29 -3.16
N LEU A 13 9.55 3.74 -3.51
CA LEU A 13 9.46 2.47 -4.23
C LEU A 13 10.08 2.59 -5.63
N PRO A 14 10.59 1.48 -6.20
CA PRO A 14 11.17 1.52 -7.54
C PRO A 14 10.11 1.93 -8.58
N LYS A 15 10.55 2.50 -9.71
CA LYS A 15 9.65 2.95 -10.78
C LYS A 15 8.77 1.83 -11.36
N THR A 16 9.25 0.59 -11.30
CA THR A 16 8.48 -0.60 -11.71
C THR A 16 7.24 -0.84 -10.85
N LYS A 17 7.19 -0.24 -9.65
CA LYS A 17 6.08 -0.31 -8.71
C LYS A 17 5.17 0.90 -8.76
N LEU A 18 5.32 1.81 -9.72
CA LEU A 18 4.37 2.92 -9.89
C LEU A 18 2.94 2.38 -10.03
N PRO A 19 1.91 3.04 -9.47
CA PRO A 19 0.53 2.52 -9.51
C PRO A 19 0.01 2.25 -10.93
N HIS A 20 0.41 3.05 -11.92
CA HIS A 20 0.03 2.83 -13.32
C HIS A 20 0.79 1.66 -13.98
N GLN A 21 1.89 1.18 -13.39
CA GLN A 21 2.62 -0.01 -13.82
C GLN A 21 2.05 -1.30 -13.20
N TRP A 22 1.09 -1.19 -12.28
CA TRP A 22 0.42 -2.35 -11.67
C TRP A 22 -0.54 -3.03 -12.65
N ARG A 23 0.04 -3.76 -13.61
CA ARG A 23 -0.67 -4.50 -14.67
C ARG A 23 -1.04 -5.90 -14.18
N HIS A 24 -1.97 -5.98 -13.23
CA HIS A 24 -2.37 -7.23 -12.61
C HIS A 24 -3.89 -7.39 -12.55
N ARG A 25 -4.40 -8.62 -12.68
CA ARG A 25 -5.84 -8.93 -12.61
C ARG A 25 -6.53 -8.42 -11.33
N ILE A 26 -5.79 -8.35 -10.23
CA ILE A 26 -6.27 -7.81 -8.95
C ILE A 26 -6.60 -6.32 -9.09
N ARG A 27 -5.70 -5.55 -9.74
CA ARG A 27 -5.90 -4.13 -10.02
C ARG A 27 -7.15 -3.91 -10.88
N ASP A 28 -7.34 -4.73 -11.90
CA ASP A 28 -8.53 -4.64 -12.77
C ASP A 28 -9.83 -4.90 -11.99
N ARG A 29 -9.83 -5.92 -11.12
CA ARG A 29 -10.97 -6.22 -10.24
C ARG A 29 -11.28 -5.07 -9.28
N LEU A 30 -10.26 -4.45 -8.70
CA LEU A 30 -10.41 -3.29 -7.81
C LEU A 30 -10.97 -2.08 -8.57
N THR A 31 -10.56 -1.86 -9.82
CA THR A 31 -11.14 -0.82 -10.67
C THR A 31 -12.60 -1.09 -11.02
N GLN A 32 -12.95 -2.32 -11.42
CA GLN A 32 -14.32 -2.72 -11.73
C GLN A 32 -15.27 -2.55 -10.54
N THR A 33 -14.77 -2.77 -9.32
CA THR A 33 -15.54 -2.64 -8.08
C THR A 33 -15.48 -1.24 -7.46
N ALA A 34 -14.95 -0.26 -8.20
CA ALA A 34 -14.78 1.12 -7.75
C ALA A 34 -13.92 1.31 -6.49
N LYS A 35 -13.12 0.31 -6.12
CA LYS A 35 -12.15 0.35 -5.01
C LYS A 35 -10.84 1.03 -5.39
N LEU A 36 -10.55 1.14 -6.69
CA LEU A 36 -9.39 1.82 -7.24
C LEU A 36 -9.81 2.71 -8.42
N ARG A 37 -9.42 3.99 -8.41
CA ARG A 37 -9.76 4.95 -9.47
C ARG A 37 -8.57 5.82 -9.83
N ALA A 38 -8.24 5.88 -11.12
CA ALA A 38 -7.33 6.91 -11.63
C ALA A 38 -8.09 8.24 -11.75
N GLY A 39 -7.45 9.33 -11.37
CA GLY A 39 -8.01 10.67 -11.44
C GLY A 39 -6.94 11.70 -11.81
N ARG A 40 -7.39 12.91 -12.10
CA ARG A 40 -6.52 14.06 -12.33
C ARG A 40 -7.14 15.29 -11.70
N THR A 41 -6.30 16.13 -11.11
CA THR A 41 -6.69 17.44 -10.58
C THR A 41 -5.91 18.52 -11.31
N ALA A 42 -6.55 19.66 -11.53
CA ALA A 42 -5.92 20.84 -12.10
C ALA A 42 -5.98 21.97 -11.07
N ALA A 43 -4.82 22.50 -10.69
CA ALA A 43 -4.71 23.61 -9.76
C ALA A 43 -3.59 24.54 -10.21
N ASN A 44 -3.82 25.86 -10.24
CA ASN A 44 -2.82 26.87 -10.62
C ASN A 44 -2.12 26.58 -11.97
N GLY A 45 -2.84 26.03 -12.96
CA GLY A 45 -2.27 25.66 -14.26
C GLY A 45 -1.46 24.37 -14.28
N HIS A 46 -1.32 23.67 -13.15
CA HIS A 46 -0.64 22.39 -13.05
C HIS A 46 -1.62 21.23 -13.03
N LEU A 47 -1.32 20.17 -13.80
CA LEU A 47 -2.08 18.94 -13.85
C LEU A 47 -1.40 17.85 -13.01
N SER A 48 -2.08 17.41 -11.95
CA SER A 48 -1.63 16.32 -11.09
C SER A 48 -2.42 15.05 -11.37
N HIS A 49 -1.74 13.90 -11.38
CA HIS A 49 -2.36 12.60 -11.59
C HIS A 49 -2.43 11.85 -10.27
N HIS A 50 -3.57 11.22 -10.00
CA HIS A 50 -3.87 10.55 -8.74
C HIS A 50 -4.34 9.13 -8.99
N THR A 51 -4.04 8.23 -8.05
CA THR A 51 -4.56 6.87 -8.06
C THR A 51 -5.22 6.61 -6.71
N TRP A 52 -6.52 6.92 -6.66
CA TRP A 52 -7.29 6.85 -5.44
C TRP A 52 -7.68 5.41 -5.10
N ALA A 53 -7.45 5.01 -3.86
CA ALA A 53 -7.67 3.66 -3.36
C ALA A 53 -8.49 3.66 -2.06
N THR A 54 -9.36 2.67 -1.90
CA THR A 54 -9.87 2.26 -0.58
C THR A 54 -8.77 1.54 0.20
N GLN A 55 -9.01 1.27 1.48
CA GLN A 55 -8.06 0.53 2.33
C GLN A 55 -7.73 -0.86 1.77
N GLU A 56 -8.73 -1.57 1.23
CA GLU A 56 -8.52 -2.87 0.57
C GLU A 56 -7.61 -2.76 -0.67
N ALA A 57 -7.85 -1.76 -1.52
CA ALA A 57 -7.02 -1.54 -2.70
C ALA A 57 -5.60 -1.09 -2.33
N LEU A 58 -5.45 -0.37 -1.22
CA LEU A 58 -4.17 -0.03 -0.65
C LEU A 58 -3.40 -1.28 -0.19
N TYR A 59 -4.01 -2.15 0.62
CA TYR A 59 -3.34 -3.39 1.04
C TYR A 59 -2.99 -4.28 -0.14
N ALA A 60 -3.86 -4.40 -1.13
CA ALA A 60 -3.57 -5.13 -2.35
C ALA A 60 -2.37 -4.57 -3.13
N TYR A 61 -2.22 -3.24 -3.18
CA TYR A 61 -1.06 -2.60 -3.78
C TYR A 61 0.21 -2.80 -2.95
N ALA A 62 0.13 -2.68 -1.62
CA ALA A 62 1.25 -2.93 -0.72
C ALA A 62 1.78 -4.37 -0.86
N MET A 63 0.88 -5.35 -0.87
CA MET A 63 1.21 -6.77 -1.13
C MET A 63 1.87 -7.00 -2.50
N TRP A 64 1.51 -6.22 -3.52
CA TRP A 64 2.18 -6.31 -4.82
C TRP A 64 3.57 -5.67 -4.79
N CYS A 65 3.78 -4.63 -3.99
CA CYS A 65 5.03 -3.91 -3.88
C CYS A 65 6.07 -4.63 -3.00
N ASP A 66 5.62 -5.31 -1.96
CA ASP A 66 6.45 -5.88 -0.91
C ASP A 66 6.02 -7.33 -0.62
N VAL A 67 6.93 -8.27 -0.87
CA VAL A 67 6.69 -9.70 -0.69
C VAL A 67 6.66 -10.07 0.79
N ASP A 68 7.47 -9.43 1.64
CA ASP A 68 7.50 -9.71 3.07
C ASP A 68 6.19 -9.24 3.72
N PHE A 69 5.67 -8.09 3.28
CA PHE A 69 4.33 -7.64 3.66
C PHE A 69 3.25 -8.64 3.21
N TYR A 70 3.34 -9.18 1.99
CA TYR A 70 2.40 -10.20 1.52
C TYR A 70 2.44 -11.47 2.39
N MET A 71 3.64 -11.96 2.73
CA MET A 71 3.79 -13.15 3.57
C MET A 71 3.20 -12.94 4.95
N ALA A 72 3.45 -11.79 5.59
CA ALA A 72 2.90 -11.50 6.91
C ALA A 72 1.36 -11.40 6.91
N VAL A 73 0.75 -10.89 5.83
CA VAL A 73 -0.72 -10.91 5.68
C VAL A 73 -1.24 -12.35 5.57
N VAL A 74 -0.53 -13.23 4.86
CA VAL A 74 -0.90 -14.66 4.75
C VAL A 74 -0.76 -15.36 6.10
N GLU A 75 0.30 -15.09 6.85
CA GLU A 75 0.54 -15.65 8.19
C GLU A 75 -0.53 -15.19 9.18
N ALA A 76 -0.81 -13.88 9.23
CA ALA A 76 -1.86 -13.33 10.10
C ALA A 76 -3.24 -13.93 9.77
N PHE A 77 -3.57 -14.09 8.48
CA PHE A 77 -4.82 -14.73 8.08
C PHE A 77 -4.86 -16.22 8.45
N THR A 78 -3.74 -16.93 8.33
CA THR A 78 -3.62 -18.35 8.68
C THR A 78 -3.83 -18.56 10.18
N ALA A 79 -3.14 -17.81 11.03
CA ALA A 79 -3.30 -17.82 12.49
C ALA A 79 -4.77 -17.54 12.87
N LEU A 80 -5.38 -16.51 12.24
CA LEU A 80 -6.78 -16.17 12.46
C LEU A 80 -7.72 -17.34 12.13
N THR A 81 -7.49 -18.07 11.03
CA THR A 81 -8.33 -19.22 10.64
C THR A 81 -8.11 -20.46 11.50
N ASN A 82 -6.98 -20.58 12.16
CA ASN A 82 -6.70 -21.67 13.11
C ASN A 82 -7.29 -21.40 14.50
N GLY A 83 -7.75 -20.18 14.76
CA GLY A 83 -8.27 -19.76 16.06
C GLY A 83 -7.24 -19.05 16.95
N ASP A 84 -6.02 -18.84 16.43
CA ASP A 84 -4.90 -18.20 17.13
C ASP A 84 -5.02 -16.67 17.01
N ILE A 85 -6.04 -16.10 17.65
CA ILE A 85 -6.40 -14.67 17.49
C ILE A 85 -5.29 -13.72 17.96
N GLU A 86 -4.62 -14.06 19.07
CA GLU A 86 -3.55 -13.23 19.64
C GLU A 86 -2.33 -13.18 18.69
N GLU A 87 -1.93 -14.33 18.15
CA GLU A 87 -0.84 -14.42 17.17
C GLU A 87 -1.17 -13.64 15.90
N ALA A 88 -2.39 -13.76 15.38
CA ALA A 88 -2.83 -12.99 14.21
C ALA A 88 -2.74 -11.46 14.46
N GLN A 89 -3.11 -11.01 15.66
CA GLN A 89 -2.99 -9.60 16.05
C GLN A 89 -1.53 -9.16 16.19
N GLU A 90 -0.68 -9.98 16.80
CA GLU A 90 0.74 -9.69 16.99
C GLU A 90 1.46 -9.56 15.64
N ILE A 91 1.23 -10.48 14.70
CA ILE A 91 1.80 -10.41 13.35
C ILE A 91 1.36 -9.11 12.67
N ALA A 92 0.06 -8.80 12.70
CA ALA A 92 -0.47 -7.59 12.07
C ALA A 92 0.16 -6.30 12.66
N GLN A 93 0.31 -6.23 13.99
CA GLN A 93 0.91 -5.09 14.69
C GLN A 93 2.42 -4.96 14.43
N THR A 94 3.13 -6.08 14.39
CA THR A 94 4.57 -6.12 14.10
C THR A 94 4.84 -5.52 12.73
N VAL A 95 4.06 -5.91 11.72
CA VAL A 95 4.16 -5.36 10.37
C VAL A 95 3.93 -3.85 10.36
N VAL A 96 2.91 -3.36 11.07
CA VAL A 96 2.64 -1.91 11.15
C VAL A 96 3.82 -1.16 11.79
N SER A 97 4.34 -1.65 12.92
CA SER A 97 5.41 -0.97 13.66
C SER A 97 6.73 -0.89 12.88
N VAL A 98 7.12 -1.93 12.15
CA VAL A 98 8.34 -1.94 11.30
C VAL A 98 8.22 -0.89 10.18
N HIS A 99 7.03 -0.75 9.60
CA HIS A 99 6.81 0.24 8.53
C HIS A 99 6.78 1.67 9.06
N GLU A 100 6.25 1.91 10.26
CA GLU A 100 6.29 3.22 10.94
C GLU A 100 7.73 3.64 11.27
N GLN A 101 8.55 2.72 11.78
CA GLN A 101 9.97 2.99 12.04
C GLN A 101 10.72 3.36 10.76
N ARG A 102 10.51 2.60 9.68
CA ARG A 102 11.15 2.86 8.38
C ARG A 102 10.70 4.18 7.76
N ALA A 103 9.42 4.55 7.89
CA ALA A 103 8.92 5.85 7.46
C ALA A 103 9.54 7.00 8.28
N THR A 104 9.68 6.82 9.59
CA THR A 104 10.31 7.79 10.49
C THR A 104 11.79 7.99 10.16
N GLU A 105 12.53 6.90 9.91
CA GLU A 105 13.94 6.99 9.47
C GLU A 105 14.11 7.71 8.14
N LEU A 106 13.22 7.45 7.17
CA LEU A 106 13.25 8.10 5.87
C LEU A 106 12.95 9.60 5.97
N TYR A 107 12.05 9.99 6.88
CA TYR A 107 11.77 11.39 7.19
C TYR A 107 13.00 12.08 7.79
N LEU A 108 13.63 11.46 8.81
CA LEU A 108 14.83 12.00 9.45
C LEU A 108 16.02 12.12 8.48
N LYS A 109 16.22 11.15 7.59
CA LYS A 109 17.30 11.18 6.57
C LYS A 109 17.06 12.21 5.45
N GLY A 110 15.84 12.71 5.27
CA GLY A 110 15.50 13.72 4.24
C GLY A 110 15.73 15.18 4.66
N HIS A 111 16.14 15.42 5.90
CA HIS A 111 16.33 16.75 6.50
C HIS A 111 17.82 17.14 6.72
N HIS A 112 18.75 16.52 5.98
CA HIS A 112 20.17 16.88 5.97
C HIS A 112 20.63 17.41 4.62
#